data_AF-A0A645F556-F1
#
_entry.id   AF-A0A645F556-F1
#
_cell.length_a   1.000
_cell.length_b   1.000
_cell.length_c   1.000
_cell.angle_alpha   90.00
_cell.angle_beta   90.00
_cell.angle_gamma   90.00
#
_symmetry.space_group_name_H-M   'P 1'
#
loop_
_entity.id
_entity.type
_entity.pdbx_description
1 polymer ?
#
loop_
_entity_poly.entity_id
_entity_poly.type
_entity_poly.pdbx_seq_one_letter_code
_entity_poly.pdbx_strand_id
1 'polypeptide(L)'
;MTHILEGKGTWTYVDEKFGNTTWPFEEGIFLTLVYEKDRFYEEIPNFIKIYDIDEAVLKDLLTYQKNMIKAPNKKDFDIDLNYDLHDYFSNILVNKYEKLREEKNTLHIHEDFVYNNWIDYAVEVVLYGRRGGRYFYSNVDKEFESMKGAAL
;
A
#
# COMPACT_ATOMS: atom_id res chain seq x y z
N MET A 1 -10.76 -4.94 38.45
CA MET A 1 -9.96 -4.04 37.58
C MET A 1 -9.99 -4.63 36.18
N THR A 2 -11.17 -4.64 35.55
CA THR A 2 -11.48 -5.54 34.42
C THR A 2 -12.26 -4.85 33.29
N HIS A 3 -12.58 -3.56 33.43
CA HIS A 3 -13.46 -2.85 32.50
C HIS A 3 -12.75 -2.09 31.37
N ILE A 4 -11.41 -1.99 31.41
CA ILE A 4 -10.63 -1.27 30.38
C ILE A 4 -10.35 -2.16 29.16
N LEU A 5 -10.24 -3.47 29.36
CA LEU A 5 -10.02 -4.44 28.28
C LEU A 5 -11.27 -4.68 27.41
N GLU A 6 -12.45 -4.23 27.87
CA GLU A 6 -13.72 -4.35 27.14
C GLU A 6 -14.06 -3.10 26.29
N GLY A 7 -13.15 -2.11 26.22
CA GLY A 7 -13.37 -0.89 25.42
C GLY A 7 -14.51 0.03 25.91
N LYS A 8 -15.08 -0.21 27.09
CA LYS A 8 -16.15 0.63 27.65
C LYS A 8 -15.59 1.95 28.19
N GLY A 9 -15.67 3.00 27.37
CA GLY A 9 -15.36 4.39 27.75
C GLY A 9 -14.15 5.00 27.03
N THR A 10 -13.50 4.26 26.15
CA THR A 10 -12.42 4.72 25.26
C THR A 10 -12.87 4.60 23.80
N TRP A 11 -12.44 5.50 22.92
CA TRP A 11 -12.66 5.41 21.47
C TRP A 11 -11.80 4.29 20.86
N THR A 12 -12.08 3.05 21.26
CA THR A 12 -11.34 1.85 20.88
C THR A 12 -12.11 1.03 19.87
N TYR A 13 -11.41 0.59 18.83
CA TYR A 13 -11.90 -0.32 17.81
C TYR A 13 -11.58 -1.76 18.20
N VAL A 14 -12.52 -2.69 18.00
CA VAL A 14 -12.35 -4.12 18.26
C VAL A 14 -12.93 -4.90 17.09
N ASP A 15 -12.14 -5.79 16.50
CA ASP A 15 -12.57 -6.74 15.46
C ASP A 15 -11.73 -8.01 15.62
N GLU A 16 -12.41 -9.15 15.76
CA GLU A 16 -11.80 -10.46 16.00
C GLU A 16 -10.86 -10.89 14.86
N LYS A 17 -11.04 -10.36 13.64
CA LYS A 17 -10.13 -10.61 12.50
C LYS A 17 -8.70 -10.16 12.77
N PHE A 18 -8.53 -9.13 13.62
CA PHE A 18 -7.23 -8.57 13.97
C PHE A 18 -6.80 -9.00 15.38
N GLY A 19 -7.46 -10.01 15.95
CA GLY A 19 -7.16 -10.56 17.26
C GLY A 19 -8.01 -9.97 18.38
N ASN A 20 -7.90 -10.58 19.56
CA ASN A 20 -8.68 -10.20 20.74
C ASN A 20 -8.01 -9.05 21.51
N THR A 21 -7.85 -7.90 20.85
CA THR A 21 -7.24 -6.69 21.42
C THR A 21 -8.00 -5.43 21.02
N THR A 22 -7.74 -4.33 21.72
CA THR A 22 -8.29 -3.01 21.40
C THR A 22 -7.30 -2.22 20.56
N TRP A 23 -7.80 -1.67 19.45
CA TRP A 23 -7.03 -0.80 18.56
C TRP A 23 -7.42 0.66 18.77
N PRO A 24 -6.47 1.61 18.74
CA PRO A 24 -6.78 3.00 18.42
C PRO A 24 -7.62 3.08 17.15
N PHE A 25 -8.56 4.02 17.10
CA PHE A 25 -9.52 4.11 16.00
C PHE A 25 -8.87 4.23 14.61
N GLU A 26 -7.80 5.02 14.48
CA GLU A 26 -7.04 5.19 13.24
C GLU A 26 -6.42 3.88 12.75
N GLU A 27 -5.90 3.07 13.68
CA GLU A 27 -5.29 1.77 13.39
C GLU A 27 -6.35 0.75 12.99
N GLY A 28 -7.50 0.76 13.67
CA GLY A 28 -8.66 -0.06 13.30
C GLY A 28 -9.17 0.26 11.89
N ILE A 29 -9.27 1.54 11.53
CA ILE A 29 -9.64 1.97 10.17
C ILE A 29 -8.60 1.50 9.16
N PHE A 30 -7.31 1.71 9.44
CA PHE A 30 -6.24 1.27 8.55
C PHE A 30 -6.34 -0.24 8.29
N LEU A 31 -6.45 -1.05 9.35
CA LEU A 31 -6.59 -2.50 9.24
C LEU A 31 -7.81 -2.90 8.41
N THR A 32 -8.95 -2.21 8.61
CA THR A 32 -10.17 -2.45 7.84
C THR A 32 -9.97 -2.12 6.36
N LEU A 33 -9.34 -0.99 6.05
CA LEU A 33 -9.06 -0.58 4.66
C LEU A 33 -8.07 -1.53 3.96
N VAL A 34 -7.06 -2.03 4.67
CA VAL A 34 -6.14 -3.02 4.12
C VAL A 34 -6.81 -4.38 3.94
N TYR A 35 -7.70 -4.78 4.87
CA TYR A 35 -8.50 -6.00 4.76
C TYR A 35 -9.48 -5.95 3.58
N GLU A 36 -10.16 -4.83 3.39
CA GLU A 36 -11.09 -4.58 2.27
C GLU A 36 -10.40 -3.88 1.09
N LYS A 37 -9.08 -4.05 0.94
CA LYS A 37 -8.27 -3.28 -0.02
C LYS A 37 -8.82 -3.37 -1.45
N ASP A 38 -9.22 -4.55 -1.90
CA ASP A 38 -9.74 -4.71 -3.26
C ASP A 38 -10.99 -3.86 -3.48
N ARG A 39 -11.95 -3.96 -2.57
CA ARG A 39 -13.18 -3.17 -2.60
C ARG A 39 -12.89 -1.66 -2.52
N PHE A 40 -12.00 -1.23 -1.65
CA PHE A 40 -11.61 0.18 -1.54
C PHE A 40 -11.09 0.71 -2.89
N TYR A 41 -10.21 -0.04 -3.57
CA TYR A 41 -9.64 0.37 -4.86
C TYR A 41 -10.62 0.23 -6.04
N GLU A 42 -11.70 -0.54 -5.91
CA GLU A 42 -12.82 -0.56 -6.86
C GLU A 42 -13.72 0.69 -6.72
N GLU A 43 -13.89 1.20 -5.50
CA GLU A 43 -14.77 2.34 -5.21
C GLU A 43 -14.07 3.70 -5.39
N ILE A 44 -12.78 3.80 -5.00
CA ILE A 44 -12.03 5.06 -4.99
C ILE A 44 -11.96 5.82 -6.34
N PRO A 45 -11.93 5.18 -7.54
CA PRO A 45 -11.82 5.92 -8.80
C PRO A 45 -12.98 6.91 -9.00
N ASN A 46 -14.18 6.54 -8.55
CA ASN A 46 -15.36 7.41 -8.65
C ASN A 46 -15.26 8.66 -7.78
N PHE A 47 -14.55 8.58 -6.65
CA PHE A 47 -14.35 9.72 -5.75
C PHE A 47 -13.31 10.71 -6.29
N ILE A 48 -12.27 10.21 -6.95
CA ILE A 48 -11.14 11.02 -7.43
C ILE A 48 -11.28 11.47 -8.88
N LYS A 49 -12.30 10.99 -9.61
CA LYS A 49 -12.60 11.43 -10.98
C LYS A 49 -12.85 12.94 -11.09
N ILE A 50 -13.20 13.61 -9.99
CA ILE A 50 -13.39 15.06 -9.94
C ILE A 50 -12.11 15.87 -10.22
N TYR A 51 -10.93 15.25 -10.10
CA TYR A 51 -9.64 15.93 -10.23
C TYR A 51 -9.09 15.98 -11.66
N ASP A 52 -9.87 15.57 -12.67
CA ASP A 52 -9.52 15.61 -14.11
C ASP A 52 -8.12 15.00 -14.41
N ILE A 53 -7.85 13.86 -13.78
CA ILE A 53 -6.61 13.11 -13.97
C ILE A 53 -6.74 12.26 -15.23
N ASP A 54 -5.68 12.24 -16.06
CA ASP A 54 -5.60 11.35 -17.22
C ASP A 54 -5.88 9.89 -16.83
N GLU A 55 -6.72 9.20 -17.61
CA GLU A 55 -7.22 7.86 -17.26
C GLU A 55 -6.10 6.81 -17.22
N ALA A 56 -5.08 6.94 -18.08
CA ALA A 56 -3.94 6.03 -18.08
C ALA A 56 -3.06 6.26 -16.85
N VAL A 57 -2.80 7.53 -16.49
CA VAL A 57 -2.08 7.87 -15.26
C VAL A 57 -2.84 7.39 -14.03
N LEU A 58 -4.16 7.58 -13.99
CA LEU A 58 -5.00 7.17 -12.88
C LEU A 58 -4.98 5.65 -12.68
N LYS A 59 -5.09 4.89 -13.77
CA LYS A 59 -5.02 3.42 -13.73
C LYS A 59 -3.70 2.93 -13.14
N ASP A 60 -2.58 3.47 -13.60
CA ASP A 60 -1.26 3.11 -13.11
C ASP A 60 -1.07 3.54 -11.65
N LEU A 61 -1.56 4.74 -11.29
CA LEU A 61 -1.52 5.25 -9.91
C LEU A 61 -2.22 4.30 -8.94
N LEU A 62 -3.44 3.89 -9.28
CA LEU A 62 -4.21 2.97 -8.45
C LEU A 62 -3.56 1.59 -8.37
N THR A 63 -3.02 1.10 -9.48
CA THR A 63 -2.29 -0.18 -9.53
C THR A 63 -1.05 -0.13 -8.63
N TYR A 64 -0.26 0.94 -8.73
CA TYR A 64 0.92 1.16 -7.89
C TYR A 64 0.55 1.24 -6.41
N GLN A 65 -0.33 2.17 -6.02
CA GLN A 65 -0.69 2.38 -4.61
C GLN A 65 -1.29 1.13 -3.97
N LYS A 66 -2.18 0.41 -4.68
CA LYS A 66 -2.78 -0.83 -4.19
C LYS A 66 -1.75 -1.91 -3.91
N ASN A 67 -0.77 -2.06 -4.80
CA ASN A 67 0.21 -3.13 -4.71
C ASN A 67 1.38 -2.79 -3.78
N MET A 68 1.67 -1.51 -3.56
CA MET A 68 2.71 -1.07 -2.63
C MET A 68 2.34 -1.24 -1.15
N ILE A 69 1.05 -1.38 -0.82
CA ILE A 69 0.58 -1.63 0.56
C ILE A 69 0.75 -3.11 0.90
N LYS A 70 1.54 -3.39 1.95
CA LYS A 70 1.77 -4.75 2.47
C LYS A 70 0.47 -5.34 3.00
N ALA A 71 0.26 -6.63 2.73
CA ALA A 71 -0.85 -7.43 3.24
C ALA A 71 -0.37 -8.87 3.52
N PRO A 72 -1.12 -9.66 4.31
CA PRO A 72 -0.80 -11.06 4.54
C PRO A 72 -0.69 -11.88 3.25
N ASN A 73 0.06 -12.98 3.31
CA ASN A 73 0.19 -14.00 2.25
C ASN A 73 0.74 -13.47 0.91
N LYS A 74 1.43 -12.33 0.92
CA LYS A 74 2.07 -11.77 -0.27
C LYS A 74 3.57 -11.67 -0.05
N LYS A 75 4.33 -12.35 -0.91
CA LYS A 75 5.80 -12.37 -0.90
C LYS A 75 6.35 -11.52 -2.04
N ASP A 76 7.03 -12.17 -2.99
CA ASP A 76 7.63 -11.57 -4.16
C ASP A 76 6.59 -11.50 -5.29
N PHE A 77 6.54 -10.38 -5.99
CA PHE A 77 5.63 -10.17 -7.12
C PHE A 77 6.09 -8.98 -7.96
N ASP A 78 5.58 -8.93 -9.18
CA ASP A 78 5.89 -7.86 -10.13
C ASP A 78 4.69 -6.92 -10.32
N ILE A 79 4.97 -5.65 -10.61
CA ILE A 79 3.97 -4.66 -11.04
C ILE A 79 4.44 -4.03 -12.35
N ASP A 80 3.65 -4.17 -13.40
CA ASP A 80 3.90 -3.48 -14.67
C ASP A 80 3.18 -2.13 -14.71
N LEU A 81 3.92 -1.08 -15.07
CA LEU A 81 3.45 0.30 -15.18
C LEU A 81 3.89 0.92 -16.50
N ASN A 82 3.09 1.84 -17.02
CA ASN A 82 3.41 2.70 -18.16
C ASN A 82 4.07 4.02 -17.73
N TYR A 83 3.88 4.42 -16.48
CA TYR A 83 4.47 5.61 -15.90
C TYR A 83 5.44 5.27 -14.76
N ASP A 84 6.52 6.05 -14.63
CA ASP A 84 7.51 5.88 -13.56
C ASP A 84 7.03 6.53 -12.24
N LEU A 85 6.00 5.93 -11.66
CA LEU A 85 5.42 6.37 -10.40
C LEU A 85 6.36 6.13 -9.22
N HIS A 86 7.22 5.11 -9.30
CA HIS A 86 8.12 4.77 -8.23
C HIS A 86 9.16 5.87 -7.98
N ASP A 87 9.85 6.34 -9.03
CA ASP A 87 10.78 7.47 -8.88
C ASP A 87 10.05 8.76 -8.60
N TYR A 88 8.89 8.98 -9.23
CA TYR A 88 8.10 10.18 -9.00
C TYR A 88 7.80 10.39 -7.51
N PHE A 89 7.30 9.36 -6.81
CA PHE A 89 7.01 9.47 -5.38
C PHE A 89 8.27 9.49 -4.51
N SER A 90 9.29 8.68 -4.83
CA SER A 90 10.53 8.66 -4.04
C SER A 90 11.26 10.01 -4.09
N ASN A 91 11.27 10.65 -5.26
CA ASN A 91 11.83 11.98 -5.50
C ASN A 91 11.09 13.08 -4.73
N ILE A 92 9.76 13.02 -4.66
CA ILE A 92 8.97 13.96 -3.84
C ILE A 92 9.33 13.84 -2.35
N LEU A 93 9.50 12.62 -1.83
CA LEU A 93 9.84 12.38 -0.42
C LEU A 93 11.21 12.96 -0.02
N VAL A 94 12.16 13.02 -0.97
CA VAL A 94 13.49 13.61 -0.76
C VAL A 94 13.58 15.07 -1.23
N ASN A 95 12.43 15.70 -1.52
CA ASN A 95 12.31 17.09 -1.98
C ASN A 95 13.11 17.38 -3.27
N LYS A 96 13.23 16.39 -4.16
CA LYS A 96 13.84 16.48 -5.49
C LYS A 96 12.78 16.31 -6.57
N TYR A 97 11.78 17.17 -6.58
CA TYR A 97 10.66 17.03 -7.50
C TYR A 97 11.13 16.91 -8.97
N GLU A 98 10.67 15.84 -9.62
CA GLU A 98 10.80 15.62 -11.05
C GLU A 98 9.41 15.35 -11.64
N LYS A 99 9.19 15.75 -12.88
CA LYS A 99 7.91 15.52 -13.55
C LYS A 99 7.70 14.03 -13.78
N LEU A 100 6.48 13.54 -13.59
CA LEU A 100 6.10 12.17 -13.93
C LEU A 100 6.43 11.86 -15.40
N ARG A 101 7.09 10.72 -15.64
CA ARG A 101 7.56 10.29 -16.94
C ARG A 101 6.71 9.12 -17.43
N GLU A 102 6.32 9.17 -18.71
CA GLU A 102 5.68 8.06 -19.41
C GLU A 102 6.79 7.10 -19.89
N GLU A 103 7.27 6.27 -18.98
CA GLU A 103 8.32 5.28 -19.21
C GLU A 103 7.84 3.94 -18.67
N LYS A 104 7.65 2.97 -19.58
CA LYS A 104 7.25 1.62 -19.20
C LYS A 104 8.31 0.98 -18.32
N ASN A 105 7.87 0.45 -17.19
CA ASN A 105 8.73 -0.15 -16.19
C ASN A 105 8.01 -1.29 -15.47
N THR A 106 8.79 -2.28 -15.05
CA THR A 106 8.36 -3.35 -14.16
C THR A 106 9.04 -3.15 -12.81
N LEU A 107 8.24 -3.13 -11.75
CA LEU A 107 8.72 -3.12 -10.38
C LEU A 107 8.75 -4.56 -9.87
N HIS A 108 9.92 -5.00 -9.44
CA HIS A 108 10.14 -6.29 -8.78
C HIS A 108 10.14 -6.07 -7.27
N ILE A 109 9.08 -6.52 -6.60
CA ILE A 109 8.95 -6.40 -5.16
C ILE A 109 9.56 -7.64 -4.52
N HIS A 110 10.48 -7.42 -3.59
CA HIS A 110 11.12 -8.48 -2.82
C HIS A 110 10.71 -8.36 -1.35
N GLU A 111 10.14 -9.44 -0.80
CA GLU A 111 9.72 -9.48 0.60
C GLU A 111 10.37 -10.64 1.33
N ASP A 112 11.20 -10.29 2.31
CA ASP A 112 11.91 -11.26 3.14
C ASP A 112 10.97 -11.99 4.12
N PHE A 113 9.89 -11.32 4.53
CA PHE A 113 8.98 -11.84 5.55
C PHE A 113 7.51 -11.77 5.15
N VAL A 114 6.83 -12.92 5.22
CA VAL A 114 5.39 -13.04 4.92
C VAL A 114 4.61 -13.26 6.20
N TYR A 115 3.57 -12.46 6.39
CA TYR A 115 2.59 -12.67 7.45
C TYR A 115 1.55 -13.71 7.00
N ASN A 116 1.39 -14.78 7.76
CA ASN A 116 0.50 -15.89 7.38
C ASN A 116 -0.98 -15.60 7.66
N ASN A 117 -1.27 -14.66 8.56
CA ASN A 117 -2.63 -14.30 8.93
C ASN A 117 -2.74 -12.82 9.35
N TRP A 118 -3.98 -12.36 9.47
CA TRP A 118 -4.31 -10.97 9.79
C TRP A 118 -3.97 -10.56 11.22
N ILE A 119 -3.92 -11.50 12.17
CA ILE A 119 -3.56 -11.23 13.55
C ILE A 119 -2.06 -10.91 13.63
N ASP A 120 -1.21 -11.76 13.03
CA ASP A 120 0.23 -11.56 12.98
C ASP A 120 0.57 -10.25 12.25
N TYR A 121 -0.10 -9.98 11.12
CA TYR A 121 0.05 -8.72 10.40
C TYR A 121 -0.32 -7.52 11.26
N ALA A 122 -1.48 -7.54 11.93
CA ALA A 122 -1.94 -6.41 12.72
C ALA A 122 -0.97 -6.11 13.87
N VAL A 123 -0.50 -7.15 14.58
CA VAL A 123 0.45 -6.97 15.67
C VAL A 123 1.81 -6.48 15.17
N GLU A 124 2.39 -7.13 14.16
CA GLU A 124 3.76 -6.82 13.73
C GLU A 124 3.87 -5.53 12.91
N VAL A 125 2.88 -5.27 12.04
CA VAL A 125 2.89 -4.13 11.12
C VAL A 125 2.25 -2.90 11.75
N VAL A 126 1.12 -3.05 12.45
CA VAL A 126 0.39 -1.88 12.98
C VAL A 126 0.83 -1.56 14.41
N LEU A 127 0.88 -2.54 15.31
CA LEU A 127 1.25 -2.29 16.71
C LEU A 127 2.77 -2.03 16.85
N TYR A 128 3.60 -2.89 16.26
CA TYR A 128 5.08 -2.77 16.35
C TYR A 128 5.73 -2.02 15.18
N GLY A 129 5.02 -1.83 14.06
CA GLY A 129 5.56 -1.14 12.88
C GLY A 129 5.56 0.39 12.96
N ARG A 130 4.98 0.98 14.02
CA ARG A 130 4.87 2.44 14.28
C ARG A 130 6.14 3.27 14.08
N ARG A 131 7.34 2.68 14.10
CA ARG A 131 8.63 3.39 13.99
C ARG A 131 9.42 3.13 12.71
N GLY A 132 8.94 2.30 11.77
CA GLY A 132 9.79 1.77 10.69
C GLY A 132 9.22 1.81 9.28
N GLY A 133 8.04 2.40 9.03
CA GLY A 133 7.48 2.47 7.66
C GLY A 133 7.11 1.10 7.07
N ARG A 134 6.82 0.10 7.91
CA ARG A 134 6.56 -1.29 7.50
C ARG A 134 5.25 -1.52 6.73
N TYR A 135 4.48 -0.46 6.48
CA TYR A 135 3.22 -0.51 5.74
C TYR A 135 3.43 -0.65 4.22
N PHE A 136 4.60 -0.24 3.72
CA PHE A 136 4.94 -0.26 2.30
C PHE A 136 6.11 -1.18 2.01
N TYR A 137 6.13 -1.76 0.82
CA TYR A 137 7.32 -2.44 0.31
C TYR A 137 8.45 -1.42 0.07
N SER A 138 9.64 -1.73 0.56
CA SER A 138 10.83 -0.86 0.45
C SER A 138 11.96 -1.48 -0.36
N ASN A 139 11.97 -2.80 -0.51
CA ASN A 139 12.91 -3.51 -1.37
C ASN A 139 12.24 -3.72 -2.73
N VAL A 140 12.46 -2.76 -3.62
CA VAL A 140 11.84 -2.72 -4.94
C VAL A 140 12.94 -2.45 -5.95
N ASP A 141 13.16 -3.41 -6.84
CA ASP A 141 14.01 -3.21 -8.02
C ASP A 141 13.13 -2.75 -9.18
N LYS A 142 13.65 -1.86 -10.03
CA LYS A 142 12.93 -1.35 -11.18
C LYS A 142 13.69 -1.65 -12.46
N GLU A 143 13.03 -2.29 -13.40
CA GLU A 143 13.53 -2.54 -14.75
C GLU A 143 12.72 -1.71 -15.75
N PHE A 144 13.41 -0.95 -16.60
CA PHE A 144 12.75 -0.28 -17.72
C PHE A 144 12.61 -1.23 -18.89
N GLU A 145 11.46 -1.19 -19.55
CA GLU A 145 11.28 -1.92 -20.80
C GLU A 145 12.12 -1.20 -21.87
N SER A 146 13.30 -1.75 -22.20
CA SER A 146 14.13 -1.22 -23.27
C SER A 146 13.34 -1.27 -24.58
N MET A 147 13.26 -0.15 -25.31
CA MET A 147 12.75 -0.14 -26.68
C MET A 147 13.65 -0.98 -27.60
N LYS A 148 13.48 -2.31 -27.58
CA LYS A 148 13.99 -3.20 -28.62
C LYS A 148 13.12 -3.00 -29.87
N GLY A 149 13.48 -2.03 -30.70
CA GLY A 149 12.88 -1.93 -32.04
C GLY A 149 12.79 -0.53 -32.64
N ALA A 150 13.90 0.19 -32.73
CA ALA A 150 14.03 1.28 -33.71
C ALA A 150 15.39 1.17 -34.42
N ALA A 151 15.56 0.08 -35.16
CA ALA A 151 16.53 0.01 -36.23
C ALA A 151 15.72 -0.16 -37.53
N LEU A 152 15.53 0.95 -38.24
CA LEU A 152 15.24 0.98 -39.67
C LEU A 152 16.57 1.11 -40.42
#